data_AF-A0A536LZ75-F1
#
_entry.id   AF-A0A536LZ75-F1
#
_cell.length_a   1.000
_cell.length_b   1.000
_cell.length_c   1.000
_cell.angle_alpha   90.00
_cell.angle_beta   90.00
_cell.angle_gamma   90.00
#
_symmetry.space_group_name_H-M   'P 1'
#
loop_
_entity.id
_entity.type
_entity.pdbx_description
1 polymer ?
#
loop_
_entity_poly.entity_id
_entity_poly.type
_entity_poly.pdbx_seq_one_letter_code
_entity_poly.pdbx_strand_id
1 'polypeptide(L)'
;SLVQYAGGLFVPFRDLTSGRETYGGGRYLFDTAKDTDGLVLEIEPSSADVVIDFNFAYNASCAYSPRWACPLAPPENHLKVPVRAGELSYKS
;
A
#
# COMPACT_ATOMS: atom_id res chain seq x y z
N SER A 1 8.25 13.87 -1.22
CA SER A 1 8.37 14.26 0.20
C SER A 1 7.14 13.71 0.93
N LEU A 2 7.27 13.18 2.15
CA LEU A 2 6.13 12.67 2.94
C LEU A 2 5.07 13.75 3.24
N VAL A 3 5.41 15.04 3.06
CA VAL A 3 4.45 16.16 3.11
C VAL A 3 3.27 15.97 2.14
N GLN A 4 3.46 15.30 1.00
CA GLN A 4 2.38 14.99 0.05
C GLN A 4 1.39 13.95 0.57
N TYR A 5 1.76 13.20 1.62
CA TYR A 5 0.96 12.16 2.27
C TYR A 5 0.49 12.63 3.66
N ALA A 6 0.19 13.93 3.76
CA ALA A 6 -0.25 14.62 4.98
C ALA A 6 0.72 14.53 6.17
N GLY A 7 1.98 14.12 5.96
CA GLY A 7 2.97 13.96 7.03
C GLY A 7 2.69 12.80 7.99
N GLY A 8 1.70 11.96 7.67
CA GLY A 8 1.38 10.76 8.43
C GLY A 8 2.14 9.53 7.95
N LEU A 9 1.60 8.36 8.26
CA LEU A 9 2.22 7.10 7.85
C LEU A 9 1.91 6.82 6.38
N PHE A 10 2.95 6.46 5.64
CA PHE A 10 2.84 6.01 4.26
C PHE A 10 3.65 4.73 4.09
N VAL A 11 2.98 3.63 3.75
CA VAL A 11 3.66 2.34 3.50
C VAL A 11 3.31 1.82 2.12
N PRO A 12 4.22 2.03 1.16
CA PRO A 12 4.21 1.31 -0.09
C PRO A 12 4.85 -0.06 0.11
N PHE A 13 4.25 -1.09 -0.51
CA PHE A 13 4.84 -2.42 -0.51
C PHE A 13 4.77 -3.06 -1.90
N ARG A 14 5.67 -4.01 -2.10
CA ARG A 14 5.64 -4.92 -3.25
C ARG A 14 5.60 -6.34 -2.71
N ASP A 15 4.92 -7.23 -3.41
CA ASP A 15 4.85 -8.63 -3.05
C ASP A 15 4.95 -9.54 -4.29
N LEU A 16 4.93 -10.86 -4.12
CA LEU A 16 5.09 -11.80 -5.24
C LEU A 16 3.93 -11.78 -6.26
N THR A 17 2.82 -11.11 -5.95
CA THR A 17 1.68 -10.91 -6.88
C THR A 17 1.86 -9.70 -7.82
N SER A 18 2.78 -8.78 -7.51
CA SER A 18 2.94 -7.51 -8.24
C SER A 18 3.41 -7.71 -9.67
N GLY A 19 2.63 -7.21 -10.63
CA GLY A 19 2.89 -7.32 -12.08
C GLY A 19 2.31 -8.58 -12.73
N ARG A 20 1.66 -9.46 -11.95
CA ARG A 20 0.98 -10.66 -12.45
C ARG A 20 -0.51 -10.67 -12.09
N GLU A 21 -0.81 -10.42 -10.82
CA GLU A 21 -2.18 -10.40 -10.28
C GLU A 21 -2.55 -8.98 -9.83
N THR A 22 -1.61 -8.23 -9.25
CA THR A 22 -1.78 -6.87 -8.72
C THR A 22 -0.91 -5.85 -9.46
N TYR A 23 -1.13 -4.54 -9.25
CA TYR A 23 -0.42 -3.50 -10.00
C TYR A 23 1.11 -3.67 -9.97
N GLY A 24 1.72 -3.48 -11.15
CA GLY A 24 3.13 -3.71 -11.37
C GLY A 24 4.06 -2.86 -10.52
N GLY A 25 3.64 -1.69 -10.05
CA GLY A 25 4.42 -0.83 -9.15
C GLY A 25 4.37 -1.20 -7.67
N GLY A 26 3.50 -2.14 -7.28
CA GLY A 26 3.15 -2.41 -5.88
C GLY A 26 1.85 -1.72 -5.46
N ARG A 27 1.52 -1.79 -4.17
CA ARG A 27 0.29 -1.25 -3.58
C ARG A 27 0.60 -0.48 -2.30
N TYR A 28 -0.37 0.31 -1.84
CA TYR A 28 -0.25 1.11 -0.63
C TYR A 28 -1.19 0.58 0.45
N LEU A 29 -0.72 0.59 1.70
CA LEU A 29 -1.51 0.26 2.89
C LEU A 29 -1.95 1.53 3.61
N PHE A 30 -0.99 2.40 3.97
CA PHE A 30 -1.27 3.68 4.62
C PHE A 30 -1.06 4.82 3.65
N ASP A 31 -2.01 5.76 3.66
CA ASP A 31 -1.89 7.08 3.09
C ASP A 31 -2.82 8.00 3.88
N THR A 32 -2.24 8.73 4.84
CA THR A 32 -2.98 9.68 5.66
C THR A 32 -3.62 10.80 4.82
N ALA A 33 -3.07 11.13 3.65
CA ALA A 33 -3.74 12.09 2.74
C ALA A 33 -5.00 11.50 2.09
N LYS A 34 -5.20 10.19 2.14
CA LYS A 34 -6.39 9.47 1.65
C LYS A 34 -7.24 8.89 2.77
N ASP A 35 -6.94 9.19 4.03
CA ASP A 35 -7.71 8.73 5.20
C ASP A 35 -7.81 7.19 5.28
N THR A 36 -6.75 6.48 4.87
CA THR A 36 -6.74 5.00 4.88
C THR A 36 -6.06 4.38 6.10
N ASP A 37 -5.44 5.18 6.96
CA ASP A 37 -4.71 4.72 8.15
C ASP A 37 -5.62 4.08 9.21
N GLY A 38 -6.83 4.60 9.41
CA GLY A 38 -7.80 4.07 10.38
C GLY A 38 -8.45 2.73 10.02
N LEU A 39 -8.32 2.25 8.77
CA LEU A 39 -8.91 0.98 8.32
C LEU A 39 -7.91 -0.18 8.32
N VAL A 40 -6.62 0.12 8.36
CA VAL A 40 -5.56 -0.85 8.06
C VAL A 40 -4.80 -1.26 9.32
N LEU A 41 -4.75 -0.39 10.33
CA LEU A 41 -4.05 -0.61 11.59
C LEU A 41 -5.00 -0.90 12.73
N GLU A 42 -4.86 -2.05 13.36
CA GLU A 42 -5.41 -2.30 14.67
C GLU A 42 -4.28 -2.37 15.69
N ILE A 43 -4.37 -1.51 16.72
CA ILE A 43 -3.43 -1.47 17.83
C ILE A 43 -4.16 -2.03 19.04
N GLU A 44 -3.65 -3.14 19.58
CA GLU A 44 -4.18 -3.70 20.82
C GLU A 44 -3.70 -2.85 22.00
N PRO A 45 -4.61 -2.31 22.85
CA PRO A 45 -4.21 -1.59 24.04
C PRO A 45 -3.30 -2.48 24.89
N SER A 46 -2.13 -1.96 25.30
CA SER A 46 -1.08 -2.65 26.07
C SER A 46 -0.18 -3.65 25.32
N SER A 47 -0.34 -3.82 24.00
CA SER A 47 0.62 -4.55 23.16
C SER A 47 1.57 -3.60 22.43
N ALA A 48 2.79 -4.07 22.15
CA ALA A 48 3.69 -3.41 21.20
C ALA A 48 3.44 -3.86 19.76
N ASP A 49 2.64 -4.90 19.57
CA ASP A 49 2.31 -5.46 18.27
C ASP A 49 1.20 -4.66 17.59
N VAL A 50 1.23 -4.66 16.25
CA VAL A 50 0.23 -4.00 15.41
C VAL A 50 -0.23 -4.98 14.35
N VAL A 51 -1.54 -5.07 14.14
CA VAL A 51 -2.12 -5.86 13.06
C VAL A 51 -2.26 -4.97 11.83
N ILE A 52 -1.83 -5.51 10.69
CA ILE A 52 -1.93 -4.86 9.38
C ILE A 52 -2.89 -5.66 8.51
N ASP A 53 -3.99 -5.05 8.11
CA ASP A 53 -4.96 -5.70 7.22
C ASP A 53 -4.70 -5.37 5.73
N PHE A 54 -4.13 -6.34 5.02
CA PHE A 54 -3.88 -6.23 3.58
C PHE A 54 -5.14 -6.23 2.71
N ASN A 55 -6.34 -6.50 3.25
CA ASN A 55 -7.59 -6.36 2.49
C ASN A 55 -7.85 -4.93 2.04
N PHE A 56 -7.25 -3.94 2.72
CA PHE A 56 -7.35 -2.53 2.36
C PHE A 56 -6.20 -2.03 1.47
N ALA A 57 -5.30 -2.92 1.02
CA ALA A 57 -4.25 -2.54 0.10
C ALA A 57 -4.84 -2.08 -1.24
N TYR A 58 -4.46 -0.89 -1.70
CA TYR A 58 -5.02 -0.29 -2.91
C TYR A 58 -3.94 0.13 -3.92
N ASN A 59 -4.34 0.34 -5.17
CA ASN A 59 -3.42 0.73 -6.23
C ASN A 59 -3.07 2.21 -6.17
N ALA A 60 -1.80 2.53 -6.44
CA ALA A 60 -1.35 3.91 -6.57
C ALA A 60 -2.01 4.61 -7.77
N SER A 61 -2.17 5.94 -7.74
CA SER A 61 -2.91 6.68 -8.79
C SER A 61 -2.33 6.51 -10.22
N CYS A 62 -1.04 6.26 -10.35
CA CYS A 62 -0.35 5.92 -11.60
C CYS A 62 -0.78 4.58 -12.22
N ALA A 63 -1.44 3.70 -11.46
CA ALA A 63 -2.08 2.51 -12.00
C ALA A 63 -3.23 2.85 -12.94
N TYR A 64 -3.91 3.98 -12.71
CA TYR A 64 -5.05 4.41 -13.50
C TYR A 64 -4.71 5.48 -14.54
N SER A 65 -3.64 6.25 -14.32
CA SER A 65 -3.22 7.28 -15.27
C SER A 65 -1.73 7.58 -15.21
N PRO A 66 -1.01 7.53 -16.35
CA PRO A 66 0.44 7.78 -16.38
C PRO A 66 0.82 9.24 -16.11
N ARG A 67 -0.16 10.15 -15.99
CA ARG A 67 0.08 11.55 -15.61
C ARG A 67 0.59 11.73 -14.18
N TRP A 68 0.43 10.71 -13.33
CA TRP A 68 0.80 10.76 -11.93
C TRP A 68 2.17 10.13 -11.70
N ALA A 69 3.01 10.78 -10.89
CA ALA A 69 4.26 10.22 -10.41
C ALA A 69 4.05 9.64 -9.01
N CYS A 70 4.21 8.33 -8.87
CA CYS A 70 3.99 7.61 -7.62
C CYS A 70 5.30 7.17 -6.97
N PRO A 71 5.43 7.25 -5.64
CA PRO A 71 6.49 6.59 -4.90
C PRO A 71 6.45 5.07 -5.09
N LEU A 72 7.62 4.48 -5.34
CA LEU A 72 7.80 3.04 -5.36
C LEU A 72 8.11 2.51 -3.96
N ALA A 73 7.77 1.25 -3.72
CA ALA A 73 8.15 0.56 -2.49
C ALA A 73 9.68 0.41 -2.43
N PRO A 74 10.34 0.83 -1.33
CA PRO A 74 11.76 0.60 -1.15
C PRO A 74 12.04 -0.91 -0.96
N PRO A 75 13.27 -1.38 -1.19
CA PRO A 75 13.59 -2.81 -1.17
C PRO A 75 13.20 -3.54 0.12
N GLU A 76 13.32 -2.88 1.27
CA GLU A 76 12.93 -3.40 2.58
C GLU A 76 11.43 -3.72 2.69
N ASN A 77 10.60 -3.09 1.86
CA ASN A 77 9.16 -3.32 1.79
C ASN A 77 8.77 -4.34 0.69
N HIS A 78 9.73 -5.14 0.20
CA HIS A 78 9.47 -6.21 -0.76
C HIS A 78 9.24 -7.52 -0.03
N LEU A 79 7.97 -7.87 0.12
CA LEU A 79 7.54 -9.10 0.77
C LEU A 79 7.84 -10.30 -0.13
N LYS A 80 8.48 -11.32 0.45
CA LYS A 80 8.81 -12.59 -0.24
C LYS A 80 7.65 -13.59 -0.26
N VAL A 81 6.43 -13.12 -0.04
CA VAL A 81 5.20 -13.92 0.02
C VAL A 81 4.17 -13.32 -0.93
N PRO A 82 3.24 -14.11 -1.48
CA PRO A 82 2.13 -13.57 -2.27
C PRO A 82 1.03 -13.03 -1.34
N VAL A 83 0.67 -11.75 -1.51
CA VAL A 83 -0.45 -11.13 -0.77
C VAL A 83 -1.68 -11.05 -1.67
N ARG A 84 -2.60 -12.02 -1.52
CA ARG A 84 -3.83 -12.14 -2.33
C ARG A 84 -5.05 -11.50 -1.65
N ALA A 85 -4.86 -10.32 -1.11
CA ALA A 85 -5.89 -9.49 -0.48
C ALA A 85 -5.76 -8.06 -1.00
N GLY A 86 -6.85 -7.28 -1.00
CA GLY A 86 -6.86 -5.91 -1.53
C GLY A 86 -7.07 -5.83 -3.04
N GLU A 87 -6.81 -4.65 -3.61
CA GLU A 87 -7.07 -4.40 -5.02
C GLU A 87 -6.19 -5.24 -5.95
N LEU A 88 -6.81 -5.73 -7.02
CA LEU A 88 -6.15 -6.40 -8.13
C LEU A 88 -5.70 -5.39 -9.18
N SER A 89 -5.03 -5.89 -10.23
CA SER A 89 -4.65 -5.06 -11.37
C SER A 89 -5.86 -4.42 -12.02
N TYR A 90 -5.83 -3.09 -12.15
CA TYR A 90 -6.78 -2.36 -12.97
C TYR A 90 -6.56 -2.71 -14.46
N LYS A 91 -7.64 -3.04 -15.17
CA LYS A 91 -7.62 -3.26 -16.62
C LYS A 91 -8.16 -1.99 -17.28
N SER A 92 -7.30 -1.30 -18.03
CA SER A 92 -7.70 -0.20 -18.92
C SER A 92 -8.50 -0.70 -20.10
#